data_AF-A0A9D1RD44-F1
#
_entry.id   AF-A0A9D1RD44-F1
#
_cell.length_a   1.000
_cell.length_b   1.000
_cell.length_c   1.000
_cell.angle_alpha   90.00
_cell.angle_beta   90.00
_cell.angle_gamma   90.00
#
_symmetry.space_group_name_H-M   'P 1'
#
loop_
_entity.id
_entity.type
_entity.pdbx_description
1 polymer ?
#
loop_
_entity_poly.entity_id
_entity_poly.type
_entity_poly.pdbx_seq_one_letter_code
_entity_poly.pdbx_strand_id
1 'polypeptide(L)' 'MKPLKEKISITVDEDILAEIKKLAEEDDRSLSQYINMVLKKHISHIN' A
#
# COMPACT_ATOMS: atom_id res chain seq x y z
N MET A 1 5.76 9.15 -19.96
CA MET A 1 6.30 7.85 -19.47
C MET A 1 5.73 7.63 -18.09
N LYS A 2 5.07 6.49 -17.79
CA LYS A 2 4.65 6.21 -16.40
C LYS A 2 5.92 6.17 -15.55
N PRO A 3 6.01 6.90 -14.42
CA PRO A 3 7.19 6.83 -13.56
C PRO A 3 7.41 5.37 -13.17
N LEU A 4 8.65 4.90 -13.32
CA LEU A 4 9.05 3.58 -12.88
C LEU A 4 8.77 3.51 -11.38
N LYS A 5 7.87 2.61 -10.97
CA LYS A 5 7.63 2.38 -9.54
C LYS A 5 8.92 1.82 -8.95
N GLU A 6 9.48 2.47 -7.94
CA GLU A 6 10.64 1.95 -7.25
C GLU A 6 10.22 0.83 -6.30
N LYS A 7 11.01 -0.26 -6.27
CA LYS A 7 10.80 -1.35 -5.32
C LYS A 7 11.45 -0.96 -4.00
N ILE A 8 10.65 -0.93 -2.94
CA ILE A 8 11.13 -0.73 -1.57
C ILE A 8 10.95 -2.00 -0.76
N SER A 9 11.78 -2.17 0.26
CA SER A 9 11.61 -3.17 1.31
C SER A 9 11.30 -2.45 2.60
N ILE A 10 10.22 -2.84 3.27
CA ILE A 10 9.79 -2.28 4.56
C ILE A 10 9.49 -3.42 5.53
N THR A 11 9.77 -3.20 6.81
CA THR A 11 9.34 -4.09 7.89
C THR A 11 8.04 -3.55 8.45
N VAL A 12 7.06 -4.43 8.62
CA VAL A 12 5.72 -4.12 9.13
C VAL A 12 5.34 -5.23 10.10
N ASP A 13 4.61 -4.90 11.16
CA ASP A 13 4.12 -5.88 12.11
C ASP A 13 3.20 -6.91 11.43
N GLU A 14 3.21 -8.13 11.94
CA GLU A 14 2.52 -9.27 11.31
C GLU A 14 1.00 -9.08 11.26
N ASP A 15 0.42 -8.54 12.33
CA ASP A 15 -1.00 -8.22 12.46
C ASP A 15 -1.43 -7.15 11.44
N ILE A 16 -0.63 -6.10 11.28
CA ILE A 16 -0.84 -5.04 10.29
C ILE A 16 -0.76 -5.64 8.88
N LEU A 17 0.24 -6.48 8.60
CA LEU A 17 0.39 -7.10 7.28
C LEU A 17 -0.80 -7.99 6.93
N ALA A 18 -1.35 -8.74 7.90
CA ALA A 18 -2.52 -9.58 7.71
C ALA A 18 -3.76 -8.76 7.33
N GLU A 19 -3.99 -7.66 8.04
CA GLU A 19 -5.15 -6.79 7.79
C GLU A 19 -5.03 -6.08 6.43
N ILE A 20 -3.85 -5.55 6.08
CA ILE A 20 -3.64 -4.90 4.78
C ILE A 20 -3.82 -5.90 3.63
N LYS A 21 -3.39 -7.16 3.78
CA LYS A 21 -3.62 -8.20 2.77
C LYS A 21 -5.11 -8.46 2.57
N LYS A 22 -5.86 -8.62 3.66
CA LYS A 22 -7.32 -8.82 3.60
C LYS A 22 -8.02 -7.65 2.91
N LEU A 23 -7.67 -6.41 3.27
CA LEU A 23 -8.24 -5.21 2.65
C LEU A 23 -7.88 -5.10 1.16
N ALA A 24 -6.67 -5.52 0.77
CA ALA A 24 -6.27 -5.53 -0.63
C ALA A 24 -7.04 -6.58 -1.45
N GLU A 25 -7.31 -7.76 -0.87
CA GLU A 25 -8.13 -8.81 -1.47
C GLU A 25 -9.60 -8.38 -1.62
N GLU A 26 -10.17 -7.75 -0.59
CA GLU A 26 -11.54 -7.21 -0.62
C GLU A 26 -11.72 -6.13 -1.71
N ASP A 27 -10.66 -5.38 -2.02
CA ASP A 27 -10.64 -4.29 -3.00
C ASP A 27 -10.19 -4.76 -4.41
N ASP A 28 -10.03 -6.08 -4.63
CA ASP A 28 -9.57 -6.76 -5.85
C ASP A 28 -8.23 -6.20 -6.40
N ARG A 29 -7.25 -6.00 -5.50
CA ARG A 29 -5.97 -5.35 -5.82
C ARG A 29 -4.77 -6.05 -5.21
N SER A 30 -3.62 -5.87 -5.86
CA SER A 30 -2.35 -6.29 -5.27
C SER A 30 -2.03 -5.51 -3.98
N LEU A 31 -1.39 -6.18 -3.02
CA LEU A 31 -0.91 -5.58 -1.77
C LEU A 31 -0.09 -4.29 -2.02
N SER A 32 0.84 -4.33 -2.97
CA SER A 32 1.66 -3.16 -3.33
C SER A 32 0.83 -2.00 -3.89
N GLN A 33 -0.25 -2.28 -4.63
CA GLN A 33 -1.15 -1.24 -5.12
C GLN A 33 -1.99 -0.64 -4.01
N TYR A 34 -2.49 -1.48 -3.10
CA TYR A 34 -3.26 -1.04 -1.94
C TYR A 34 -2.40 -0.14 -1.02
N ILE A 35 -1.19 -0.58 -0.65
CA ILE A 35 -0.24 0.22 0.13
C ILE A 35 0.02 1.56 -0.54
N ASN A 36 0.30 1.57 -1.85
CA ASN A 36 0.57 2.81 -2.57
C ASN A 36 -0.63 3.78 -2.60
N MET A 37 -1.85 3.25 -2.67
CA MET A 37 -3.07 4.08 -2.57
C MET A 37 -3.21 4.70 -1.19
N VAL A 38 -3.02 3.91 -0.13
CA VAL A 38 -3.09 4.38 1.27
C VAL A 38 -2.03 5.46 1.52
N LEU A 39 -0.79 5.25 1.07
CA LEU A 39 0.30 6.24 1.21
C LEU A 39 -0.02 7.54 0.47
N LYS A 40 -0.53 7.46 -0.77
CA LYS A 40 -0.97 8.67 -1.51
C LYS A 40 -2.07 9.42 -0.77
N LYS A 41 -3.05 8.69 -0.24
CA LYS A 41 -4.13 9.29 0.55
C LYS A 41 -3.56 9.97 1.78
N HIS A 42 -2.67 9.31 2.52
CA HIS A 42 -2.03 9.86 3.71
C HIS A 42 -1.25 11.16 3.41
N ILE A 43 -0.43 11.16 2.35
CA ILE A 43 0.30 12.37 1.90
C ILE A 43 -0.66 13.52 1.58
N SER A 44 -1.78 13.22 0.93
CA SER A 44 -2.82 14.21 0.62
C SER A 44 -3.59 14.74 1.83
N HIS A 45 -3.52 14.08 2.99
CA HIS A 45 -4.13 14.59 4.23
C HIS A 45 -3.12 15.40 5.07
N ILE A 46 -1.82 15.23 4.83
CA ILE A 46 -0.75 15.97 5.53
C ILE A 46 -0.44 17.29 4.82
N ASN A 47 -0.51 17.31 3.48
CA ASN A 47 -0.35 18.53 2.67
C ASN A 47 -1.68 19.25 2.49
#